data_AF-A0A957GMZ5-F1
#
_entry.id   AF-A0A957GMZ5-F1
#
_cell.length_a   1.000
_cell.length_b   1.000
_cell.length_c   1.000
_cell.angle_alpha   90.00
_cell.angle_beta   90.00
_cell.angle_gamma   90.00
#
_symmetry.space_group_name_H-M   'P 1'
#
loop_
_entity.id
_entity.type
_entity.pdbx_description
1 polymer ?
#
loop_
_entity_poly.entity_id
_entity_poly.type
_entity_poly.pdbx_seq_one_letter_code
_entity_poly.pdbx_strand_id
1 'polypeptide(L)'
;MKRTNPQIQATELKFIAEDADDVVRLMLGLGRGGTHGMLFLIALPIVGLFAEESFNYLRAVHRSPLAENINNELFDEFGRVVTKIRARIKLMDDTDGGMIGLVDYMDLVRKRSKVLFKHPSNKFIQLLSGPFRPDLGIFFVNDRIIATTHVAIPAFGFSREQIQAFRPGGFNALNSFTYEFAGAAGKYLALVAAIMLPLGNSVCLDPPALQTDIKVTNLDFIGNRFYKHREKAVVPSESCSVAALTLLLSQTNSACFLLPTILGTGSNLLMRVQFLTAYHASRTLRHVLCEIPSWLKEDAEPALEHRALRNTMAHYGLRGVAEYVVDTGTPFDAVIHSVSGINREQLADLVFKRLECISELLQPGLSKTELYPKGAFLGDHT
;
A
#
# COMPACT_ATOMS: atom_id res chain seq x y z
N MET A 1 -11.64 28.97 -9.53
CA MET A 1 -12.25 27.81 -8.83
C MET A 1 -13.70 28.17 -8.57
N LYS A 2 -14.69 27.39 -9.05
CA LYS A 2 -16.09 27.60 -8.66
C LYS A 2 -16.17 27.42 -7.14
N ARG A 3 -16.87 28.33 -6.43
CA ARG A 3 -17.10 28.20 -4.98
C ARG A 3 -17.73 26.83 -4.72
N THR A 4 -17.04 25.97 -3.99
CA THR A 4 -17.57 24.67 -3.55
C THR A 4 -18.71 24.95 -2.58
N ASN A 5 -19.81 24.21 -2.69
CA ASN A 5 -20.92 24.28 -1.73
C ASN A 5 -20.38 23.95 -0.32
N PRO A 6 -20.65 24.78 0.71
CA PRO A 6 -20.15 24.57 2.07
C PRO A 6 -20.47 23.18 2.66
N GLN A 7 -21.64 22.60 2.35
CA GLN A 7 -22.03 21.27 2.85
C GLN A 7 -21.19 20.14 2.23
N ILE A 8 -20.88 20.26 0.95
CA ILE A 8 -20.00 19.31 0.25
C ILE A 8 -18.59 19.41 0.84
N GLN A 9 -18.08 20.63 1.03
CA GLN A 9 -16.79 20.83 1.66
C GLN A 9 -16.74 20.25 3.08
N ALA A 10 -17.78 20.44 3.90
CA ALA A 10 -17.87 19.84 5.23
C ALA A 10 -17.80 18.30 5.19
N THR A 11 -18.44 17.69 4.19
CA THR A 11 -18.38 16.23 3.97
C THR A 11 -16.98 15.77 3.57
N GLU A 12 -16.34 16.47 2.63
CA GLU A 12 -14.98 16.15 2.17
C GLU A 12 -13.96 16.27 3.32
N LEU A 13 -14.10 17.27 4.19
CA LEU A 13 -13.30 17.43 5.41
C LEU A 13 -13.57 16.32 6.43
N LYS A 14 -14.82 15.88 6.58
CA LYS A 14 -15.18 14.74 7.42
C LYS A 14 -14.50 13.46 6.95
N PHE A 15 -14.46 13.20 5.64
CA PHE A 15 -13.71 12.05 5.09
C PHE A 15 -12.21 12.13 5.39
N ILE A 16 -11.62 13.32 5.35
CA ILE A 16 -10.20 13.50 5.75
C ILE A 16 -10.00 13.16 7.23
N ALA A 17 -10.92 13.59 8.10
CA ALA A 17 -10.83 13.28 9.53
C ALA A 17 -10.98 11.78 9.80
N GLU A 18 -11.94 11.11 9.17
CA GLU A 18 -12.15 9.66 9.27
C GLU A 18 -10.94 8.87 8.76
N ASP A 19 -10.41 9.23 7.59
CA ASP A 19 -9.21 8.57 7.04
C ASP A 19 -7.97 8.86 7.91
N ALA A 20 -7.90 10.02 8.59
CA ALA A 20 -6.83 10.32 9.53
C ALA A 20 -6.89 9.38 10.75
N ASP A 21 -8.08 9.11 11.30
CA ASP A 21 -8.27 8.14 12.38
C ASP A 21 -7.79 6.75 11.98
N ASP A 22 -8.16 6.32 10.78
CA ASP A 22 -7.75 5.04 10.21
C ASP A 22 -6.23 4.96 10.02
N VAL A 23 -5.59 6.04 9.55
CA VAL A 23 -4.12 6.10 9.41
C VAL A 23 -3.43 6.10 10.77
N VAL A 24 -3.94 6.82 11.77
CA VAL A 24 -3.40 6.76 13.13
C VAL A 24 -3.52 5.34 13.68
N ARG A 25 -4.70 4.70 13.52
CA ARG A 25 -4.91 3.30 13.93
C ARG A 25 -3.97 2.36 13.20
N LEU A 26 -3.73 2.58 11.91
CA LEU A 26 -2.77 1.78 11.16
C LEU A 26 -1.35 1.99 11.70
N MET A 27 -0.90 3.23 11.91
CA MET A 27 0.47 3.50 12.39
C MET A 27 0.71 3.04 13.83
N LEU A 28 -0.27 3.22 14.74
CA LEU A 28 -0.13 2.93 16.17
C LEU A 28 -0.68 1.55 16.58
N GLY A 29 -1.71 1.05 15.90
CA GLY A 29 -2.26 -0.29 16.12
C GLY A 29 -1.28 -1.38 15.70
N LEU A 30 -0.48 -1.10 14.66
CA LEU A 30 0.67 -1.90 14.30
C LEU A 30 1.85 -1.77 15.28
N GLY A 31 1.75 -0.85 16.26
CA GLY A 31 2.74 -0.35 17.22
C GLY A 31 2.82 -1.08 18.58
N ARG A 32 2.00 -2.14 18.82
CA ARG A 32 1.90 -2.81 20.14
C ARG A 32 2.24 -4.33 20.21
N GLY A 33 2.66 -5.02 19.13
CA GLY A 33 3.22 -6.40 19.15
C GLY A 33 4.44 -6.63 18.22
N GLY A 34 5.38 -7.52 18.57
CA GLY A 34 6.77 -7.66 18.05
C GLY A 34 7.06 -7.62 16.53
N THR A 35 6.05 -7.62 15.67
CA THR A 35 6.12 -7.59 14.19
C THR A 35 5.97 -6.18 13.58
N HIS A 36 5.99 -5.15 14.43
CA HIS A 36 5.77 -3.73 14.11
C HIS A 36 6.47 -3.19 12.85
N GLY A 37 7.78 -3.42 12.77
CA GLY A 37 8.63 -2.77 11.76
C GLY A 37 8.25 -3.16 10.33
N MET A 38 7.73 -4.36 10.13
CA MET A 38 7.37 -4.88 8.81
C MET A 38 5.96 -4.48 8.40
N LEU A 39 5.03 -4.43 9.36
CA LEU A 39 3.67 -3.98 9.11
C LEU A 39 3.63 -2.49 8.73
N PHE A 40 4.52 -1.67 9.29
CA PHE A 40 4.69 -0.28 8.87
C PHE A 40 4.98 -0.16 7.37
N LEU A 41 5.76 -1.08 6.79
CA LEU A 41 6.12 -1.05 5.36
C LEU A 41 4.93 -1.31 4.45
N ILE A 42 4.00 -2.14 4.91
CA ILE A 42 2.74 -2.42 4.22
C ILE A 42 1.79 -1.23 4.35
N ALA A 43 1.86 -0.49 5.46
CA ALA A 43 1.07 0.70 5.69
C ALA A 43 1.51 1.91 4.85
N LEU A 44 2.80 1.99 4.46
CA LEU A 44 3.36 3.16 3.77
C LEU A 44 2.53 3.64 2.58
N PRO A 45 2.12 2.80 1.60
CA PRO A 45 1.33 3.26 0.47
C PRO A 45 0.02 3.96 0.87
N ILE A 46 -0.61 3.50 1.96
CA ILE A 46 -1.86 4.07 2.51
C ILE A 46 -1.58 5.41 3.18
N VAL A 47 -0.48 5.50 3.97
CA VAL A 47 0.00 6.77 4.54
C VAL A 47 0.28 7.77 3.42
N GLY A 48 0.93 7.35 2.34
CA GLY A 48 1.19 8.18 1.17
C GLY A 48 -0.09 8.67 0.48
N LEU A 49 -1.08 7.78 0.31
CA LEU A 49 -2.39 8.14 -0.25
C LEU A 49 -3.08 9.20 0.60
N PHE A 50 -3.23 8.93 1.89
CA PHE A 50 -3.87 9.86 2.80
C PHE A 50 -3.13 11.20 2.80
N ALA A 51 -1.82 11.18 3.00
CA ALA A 51 -1.02 12.40 3.12
C ALA A 51 -1.10 13.25 1.86
N GLU A 52 -0.82 12.68 0.68
CA GLU A 52 -0.80 13.45 -0.57
C GLU A 52 -2.17 14.02 -0.91
N GLU A 53 -3.23 13.23 -0.75
CA GLU A 53 -4.58 13.64 -1.13
C GLU A 53 -5.17 14.66 -0.15
N SER A 54 -4.94 14.48 1.16
CA SER A 54 -5.39 15.44 2.17
C SER A 54 -4.61 16.74 2.06
N PHE A 55 -3.29 16.71 1.86
CA PHE A 55 -2.47 17.90 1.67
C PHE A 55 -2.90 18.72 0.46
N ASN A 56 -3.07 18.05 -0.70
CA ASN A 56 -3.50 18.72 -1.92
C ASN A 56 -4.90 19.31 -1.79
N TYR A 57 -5.82 18.61 -1.11
CA TYR A 57 -7.17 19.10 -0.85
C TYR A 57 -7.16 20.32 0.07
N LEU A 58 -6.51 20.21 1.24
CA LEU A 58 -6.46 21.27 2.24
C LEU A 58 -5.80 22.54 1.70
N ARG A 59 -4.71 22.40 0.94
CA ARG A 59 -4.04 23.55 0.27
C ARG A 59 -4.94 24.22 -0.77
N ALA A 60 -5.78 23.45 -1.48
CA ALA A 60 -6.67 24.00 -2.49
C ALA A 60 -7.88 24.72 -1.90
N VAL A 61 -8.40 24.23 -0.77
CA VAL A 61 -9.65 24.70 -0.15
C VAL A 61 -9.39 25.78 0.90
N HIS A 62 -8.39 25.59 1.75
CA HIS A 62 -7.97 26.59 2.73
C HIS A 62 -6.91 27.49 2.10
N ARG A 63 -7.32 28.60 1.48
CA ARG A 63 -6.47 29.81 1.42
C ARG A 63 -6.53 30.57 2.76
N SER A 64 -6.44 29.82 3.86
CA SER A 64 -6.47 30.34 5.22
C SER A 64 -5.04 30.70 5.64
N PRO A 65 -4.81 31.72 6.49
CA PRO A 65 -3.50 31.96 7.11
C PRO A 65 -2.94 30.73 7.85
N LEU A 66 -3.80 29.82 8.29
CA LEU A 66 -3.43 28.51 8.87
C LEU A 66 -2.84 27.54 7.82
N ALA A 67 -3.21 27.68 6.56
CA ALA A 67 -2.71 26.87 5.44
C ALA A 67 -1.43 27.46 4.80
N GLU A 68 -1.29 28.79 4.84
CA GLU A 68 -0.09 29.50 4.37
C GLU A 68 1.15 29.22 5.24
N ASN A 69 0.95 28.78 6.48
CA ASN A 69 2.00 28.37 7.43
C ASN A 69 2.02 26.86 7.69
N ILE A 70 1.51 26.03 6.77
CA ILE A 70 1.75 24.59 6.81
C ILE A 70 3.23 24.37 6.44
N ASN A 71 4.13 24.68 7.37
CA ASN A 71 5.50 24.21 7.35
C ASN A 71 5.40 22.72 7.64
N ASN A 72 5.55 21.91 6.61
CA ASN A 72 5.19 20.52 6.65
C ASN A 72 6.41 19.73 6.28
N GLU A 73 7.22 19.47 7.30
CA GLU A 73 8.44 18.66 7.25
C GLU A 73 8.27 17.41 6.38
N LEU A 74 7.10 16.76 6.42
CA LEU A 74 6.82 15.62 5.56
C LEU A 74 6.86 15.95 4.06
N PHE A 75 6.32 17.09 3.62
CA PHE A 75 6.33 17.49 2.22
C PHE A 75 7.58 18.29 1.84
N ASP A 76 8.12 19.06 2.78
CA ASP A 76 9.32 19.87 2.56
C ASP A 76 10.57 18.98 2.42
N GLU A 77 10.71 17.94 3.25
CA GLU A 77 11.85 17.02 3.22
C GLU A 77 11.54 15.75 2.41
N PHE A 78 10.31 15.23 2.52
CA PHE A 78 9.91 13.93 1.96
C PHE A 78 8.83 14.02 0.87
N GLY A 79 8.50 15.20 0.33
CA GLY A 79 7.39 15.34 -0.63
C GLY A 79 7.50 14.41 -1.85
N ARG A 80 8.69 14.29 -2.44
CA ARG A 80 8.95 13.33 -3.53
C ARG A 80 8.73 11.88 -3.08
N VAL A 81 9.15 11.54 -1.87
CA VAL A 81 8.95 10.21 -1.28
C VAL A 81 7.46 9.95 -1.12
N VAL A 82 6.69 10.87 -0.52
CA VAL A 82 5.24 10.74 -0.34
C VAL A 82 4.54 10.46 -1.67
N THR A 83 4.82 11.26 -2.72
CA THR A 83 4.25 11.02 -4.06
C THR A 83 4.62 9.63 -4.60
N LYS A 84 5.86 9.17 -4.37
CA LYS A 84 6.30 7.84 -4.81
C LYS A 84 5.63 6.72 -4.05
N ILE A 85 5.50 6.86 -2.74
CA ILE A 85 4.83 5.91 -1.87
C ILE A 85 3.35 5.79 -2.27
N ARG A 86 2.67 6.92 -2.46
CA ARG A 86 1.29 6.97 -2.94
C ARG A 86 1.14 6.29 -4.31
N ALA A 87 2.07 6.54 -5.23
CA ALA A 87 2.06 5.91 -6.55
C ALA A 87 2.15 4.38 -6.49
N ARG A 88 2.66 3.78 -5.40
CA ARG A 88 2.68 2.32 -5.23
C ARG A 88 1.29 1.69 -5.15
N ILE A 89 0.27 2.42 -4.69
CA ILE A 89 -1.11 1.93 -4.76
C ILE A 89 -1.54 1.66 -6.20
N LYS A 90 -1.02 2.46 -7.15
CA LYS A 90 -1.31 2.32 -8.58
C LYS A 90 -0.58 1.14 -9.23
N LEU A 91 0.26 0.43 -8.49
CA LEU A 91 1.05 -0.69 -8.98
C LEU A 91 1.79 -0.29 -10.27
N MET A 92 1.49 -0.93 -11.40
CA MET A 92 2.15 -0.70 -12.69
C MET A 92 1.66 0.53 -13.45
N ASP A 93 0.60 1.20 -12.97
CA ASP A 93 0.08 2.45 -13.56
C ASP A 93 0.78 3.71 -13.01
N ASP A 94 2.01 3.58 -12.49
CA ASP A 94 2.83 4.71 -12.02
C ASP A 94 3.18 5.64 -13.21
N THR A 95 3.02 6.94 -13.01
CA THR A 95 3.29 7.97 -14.01
C THR A 95 4.78 8.14 -14.31
N ASP A 96 5.68 7.58 -13.49
CA ASP A 96 7.13 7.64 -13.69
C ASP A 96 7.69 6.30 -14.21
N GLY A 97 7.53 6.10 -15.52
CA GLY A 97 8.07 4.94 -16.24
C GLY A 97 7.08 3.78 -16.45
N GLY A 98 5.86 3.85 -15.89
CA GLY A 98 4.82 2.84 -16.05
C GLY A 98 5.26 1.42 -15.65
N MET A 99 4.65 0.42 -16.28
CA MET A 99 4.91 -0.99 -16.01
C MET A 99 6.38 -1.38 -16.21
N ILE A 100 6.97 -0.97 -17.33
CA ILE A 100 8.39 -1.26 -17.65
C ILE A 100 9.30 -0.64 -16.58
N GLY A 101 9.03 0.61 -16.22
CA GLY A 101 9.77 1.33 -15.20
C GLY A 101 9.77 0.63 -13.84
N LEU A 102 8.61 0.09 -13.43
CA LEU A 102 8.47 -0.65 -12.17
C LEU A 102 9.11 -2.04 -12.25
N VAL A 103 8.99 -2.77 -13.36
CA VAL A 103 9.66 -4.06 -13.58
C VAL A 103 11.17 -3.92 -13.44
N ASP A 104 11.77 -2.97 -14.16
CA ASP A 104 13.19 -2.64 -14.09
C ASP A 104 13.61 -2.27 -12.66
N TYR A 105 12.77 -1.50 -11.96
CA TYR A 105 13.03 -1.06 -10.60
C TYR A 105 13.03 -2.26 -9.62
N MET A 106 12.07 -3.16 -9.74
CA MET A 106 12.01 -4.38 -8.94
C MET A 106 13.21 -5.30 -9.20
N ASP A 107 13.67 -5.40 -10.46
CA ASP A 107 14.87 -6.14 -10.79
C ASP A 107 16.14 -5.51 -10.23
N LEU A 108 16.22 -4.18 -10.23
CA LEU A 108 17.30 -3.44 -9.57
C LEU A 108 17.33 -3.74 -8.07
N VAL A 109 16.17 -3.67 -7.39
CA VAL A 109 16.07 -3.99 -5.96
C VAL A 109 16.50 -5.43 -5.69
N ARG A 110 16.03 -6.40 -6.47
CA ARG A 110 16.44 -7.81 -6.36
C ARG A 110 17.95 -8.01 -6.55
N LYS A 111 18.58 -7.27 -7.47
CA LYS A 111 20.03 -7.32 -7.67
C LYS A 111 20.78 -6.72 -6.49
N ARG A 112 20.25 -5.64 -5.90
CA ARG A 112 20.89 -4.89 -4.80
C ARG A 112 20.62 -5.46 -3.42
N SER A 113 19.53 -6.20 -3.21
CA SER A 113 19.22 -6.83 -1.92
C SER A 113 20.34 -7.76 -1.44
N LYS A 114 21.00 -8.48 -2.34
CA LYS A 114 22.21 -9.28 -2.02
C LYS A 114 23.31 -8.45 -1.38
N VAL A 115 23.50 -7.21 -1.82
CA VAL A 115 24.51 -6.30 -1.26
C VAL A 115 24.09 -5.80 0.12
N LEU A 116 22.79 -5.58 0.32
CA LEU A 116 22.22 -5.14 1.60
C LEU A 116 22.31 -6.25 2.67
N PHE A 117 21.90 -7.48 2.35
CA PHE A 117 21.79 -8.58 3.32
C PHE A 117 23.07 -9.42 3.48
N LYS A 118 24.04 -9.34 2.56
CA LYS A 118 25.30 -10.13 2.65
C LYS A 118 26.46 -9.32 3.23
N HIS A 119 26.29 -8.77 4.44
CA HIS A 119 27.41 -8.18 5.20
C HIS A 119 27.83 -9.07 6.39
N PRO A 120 28.93 -9.83 6.29
CA PRO A 120 29.60 -10.36 7.48
C PRO A 120 30.58 -9.35 8.07
N SER A 121 30.76 -9.41 9.38
CA SER A 121 31.90 -8.80 10.08
C SER A 121 33.24 -9.48 9.76
N ASN A 122 33.24 -10.67 9.14
CA ASN A 122 34.44 -11.46 8.85
C ASN A 122 34.46 -12.05 7.42
N LYS A 123 35.52 -11.77 6.65
CA LYS A 123 35.73 -12.18 5.24
C LYS A 123 35.78 -13.71 5.05
N PHE A 124 36.27 -14.47 6.03
CA PHE A 124 36.35 -15.94 5.94
C PHE A 124 34.96 -16.59 6.01
N ILE A 125 34.10 -16.11 6.90
CA ILE A 125 32.71 -16.59 7.02
C ILE A 125 31.92 -16.20 5.76
N GLN A 126 32.25 -15.08 5.12
CA GLN A 126 31.66 -14.67 3.85
C GLN A 126 31.89 -15.68 2.73
N LEU A 127 33.11 -16.21 2.62
CA LEU A 127 33.48 -17.14 1.55
C LEU A 127 32.72 -18.47 1.68
N LEU A 128 32.55 -18.96 2.91
CA LEU A 128 31.91 -20.25 3.18
C LEU A 128 30.37 -20.19 3.17
N SER A 129 29.78 -19.09 3.66
CA SER A 129 28.32 -18.97 3.78
C SER A 129 27.66 -18.12 2.70
N GLY A 130 28.44 -17.36 1.91
CA GLY A 130 27.96 -16.39 0.93
C GLY A 130 26.92 -16.92 -0.08
N PRO A 131 27.05 -18.14 -0.63
CA PRO A 131 26.07 -18.72 -1.55
C PRO A 131 24.74 -19.12 -0.89
N PHE A 132 24.73 -19.37 0.41
CA PHE A 132 23.60 -19.94 1.14
C PHE A 132 22.87 -18.93 2.05
N ARG A 133 23.39 -17.70 2.17
CA ARG A 133 22.75 -16.65 2.97
C ARG A 133 21.42 -16.20 2.36
N PRO A 134 20.35 -16.18 3.15
CA PRO A 134 19.11 -15.54 2.77
C PRO A 134 19.30 -14.07 2.43
N ASP A 135 18.63 -13.63 1.38
CA ASP A 135 18.55 -12.23 0.93
C ASP A 135 17.09 -11.79 0.72
N LEU A 136 16.14 -12.67 1.06
CA LEU A 136 14.70 -12.46 0.93
C LEU A 136 13.98 -12.94 2.19
N GLY A 137 13.38 -12.01 2.94
CA GLY A 137 12.38 -12.34 3.96
C GLY A 137 10.99 -12.31 3.34
N ILE A 138 10.16 -13.31 3.61
CA ILE A 138 8.76 -13.40 3.17
C ILE A 138 7.87 -13.40 4.41
N PHE A 139 6.86 -12.53 4.42
CA PHE A 139 5.97 -12.31 5.56
C PHE A 139 4.57 -12.79 5.23
N PHE A 140 3.95 -13.45 6.20
CA PHE A 140 2.68 -14.13 6.04
C PHE A 140 1.67 -13.71 7.09
N VAL A 141 0.42 -13.61 6.66
CA VAL A 141 -0.77 -13.61 7.52
C VAL A 141 -1.72 -14.67 6.99
N ASN A 142 -2.19 -15.57 7.86
CA ASN A 142 -3.08 -16.67 7.49
C ASN A 142 -2.58 -17.48 6.27
N ASP A 143 -1.30 -17.87 6.27
CA ASP A 143 -0.64 -18.63 5.18
C ASP A 143 -0.46 -17.85 3.85
N ARG A 144 -0.83 -16.57 3.78
CA ARG A 144 -0.76 -15.73 2.57
C ARG A 144 0.36 -14.70 2.66
N ILE A 145 1.10 -14.52 1.55
CA ILE A 145 2.19 -13.54 1.49
C ILE A 145 1.63 -12.12 1.54
N ILE A 146 1.99 -11.34 2.55
CA ILE A 146 1.60 -9.92 2.67
C ILE A 146 2.75 -8.96 2.35
N ALA A 147 3.99 -9.42 2.45
CA ALA A 147 5.16 -8.64 2.06
C ALA A 147 6.36 -9.53 1.78
N THR A 148 7.33 -8.95 1.07
CA THR A 148 8.69 -9.47 1.01
C THR A 148 9.68 -8.32 1.18
N THR A 149 10.91 -8.59 1.60
CA THR A 149 11.94 -7.52 1.71
C THR A 149 12.21 -6.83 0.38
N HIS A 150 12.12 -7.55 -0.74
CA HIS A 150 12.25 -6.98 -2.09
C HIS A 150 11.08 -6.10 -2.52
N VAL A 151 9.90 -6.31 -1.94
CA VAL A 151 8.70 -5.49 -2.17
C VAL A 151 8.68 -4.28 -1.23
N ALA A 152 9.16 -4.46 -0.01
CA ALA A 152 9.14 -3.44 1.02
C ALA A 152 10.14 -2.29 0.76
N ILE A 153 11.33 -2.58 0.20
CA ILE A 153 12.30 -1.53 -0.19
C ILE A 153 11.67 -0.50 -1.16
N PRO A 154 11.00 -0.91 -2.25
CA PRO A 154 10.23 -0.03 -3.12
C PRO A 154 9.14 0.80 -2.44
N ALA A 155 8.59 0.30 -1.33
CA ALA A 155 7.51 0.96 -0.59
C ALA A 155 7.99 2.20 0.15
N PHE A 156 9.30 2.42 0.30
CA PHE A 156 9.88 3.66 0.85
C PHE A 156 10.01 4.80 -0.16
N GLY A 157 9.61 4.59 -1.42
CA GLY A 157 9.65 5.65 -2.43
C GLY A 157 11.06 6.05 -2.89
N PHE A 158 12.08 5.25 -2.59
CA PHE A 158 13.46 5.52 -3.04
C PHE A 158 13.58 5.54 -4.57
N SER A 159 14.41 6.44 -5.07
CA SER A 159 14.76 6.52 -6.49
C SER A 159 15.71 5.39 -6.91
N ARG A 160 15.85 5.18 -8.23
CA ARG A 160 16.82 4.21 -8.77
C ARG A 160 18.23 4.52 -8.31
N GLU A 161 18.60 5.80 -8.30
CA GLU A 161 19.92 6.29 -7.88
C GLU A 161 20.16 6.00 -6.39
N GLN A 162 19.14 6.23 -5.54
CA GLN A 162 19.22 5.92 -4.10
C GLN A 162 19.41 4.41 -3.86
N ILE A 163 18.67 3.55 -4.57
CA ILE A 163 18.84 2.09 -4.48
C ILE A 163 20.23 1.66 -4.97
N GLN A 164 20.76 2.28 -6.03
CA GLN A 164 22.10 1.99 -6.55
C GLN A 164 23.22 2.44 -5.61
N ALA A 165 23.00 3.54 -4.89
CA ALA A 165 23.93 4.11 -3.93
C ALA A 165 24.01 3.34 -2.61
N PHE A 166 23.10 2.39 -2.36
CA PHE A 166 23.16 1.56 -1.16
C PHE A 166 24.49 0.81 -1.05
N ARG A 167 25.18 1.10 0.06
CA ARG A 167 26.43 0.45 0.45
C ARG A 167 26.14 -0.78 1.32
N PRO A 168 27.07 -1.75 1.39
CA PRO A 168 27.01 -2.82 2.37
C PRO A 168 26.81 -2.23 3.79
N GLY A 169 25.85 -2.75 4.56
CA GLY A 169 25.52 -2.20 5.89
C GLY A 169 24.62 -0.96 5.87
N GLY A 170 24.05 -0.58 4.72
CA GLY A 170 23.13 0.55 4.58
C GLY A 170 21.81 0.48 5.36
N PHE A 171 21.58 -0.59 6.13
CA PHE A 171 20.41 -0.71 7.03
C PHE A 171 20.35 0.38 8.09
N ASN A 172 21.49 0.90 8.55
CA ASN A 172 21.48 2.01 9.51
C ASN A 172 20.87 3.28 8.89
N ALA A 173 21.18 3.55 7.61
CA ALA A 173 20.58 4.66 6.89
C ALA A 173 19.08 4.44 6.64
N LEU A 174 18.66 3.19 6.42
CA LEU A 174 17.24 2.84 6.30
C LEU A 174 16.48 3.09 7.60
N ASN A 175 17.04 2.69 8.75
CA ASN A 175 16.45 2.90 10.06
C ASN A 175 16.29 4.41 10.37
N SER A 176 17.36 5.21 10.15
CA SER A 176 17.28 6.66 10.29
C SER A 176 16.19 7.26 9.41
N PHE A 177 16.17 6.89 8.13
CA PHE A 177 15.13 7.33 7.21
C PHE A 177 13.72 6.95 7.68
N THR A 178 13.51 5.71 8.12
CA THR A 178 12.19 5.27 8.60
C THR A 178 11.74 6.05 9.82
N TYR A 179 12.65 6.35 10.74
CA TYR A 179 12.37 7.09 11.95
C TYR A 179 12.02 8.56 11.62
N GLU A 180 12.82 9.22 10.79
CA GLU A 180 12.59 10.59 10.34
C GLU A 180 11.28 10.72 9.57
N PHE A 181 11.04 9.83 8.60
CA PHE A 181 9.79 9.80 7.83
C PHE A 181 8.58 9.55 8.72
N ALA A 182 8.64 8.58 9.63
CA ALA A 182 7.54 8.30 10.57
C ALA A 182 7.27 9.48 11.50
N GLY A 183 8.32 10.15 11.98
CA GLY A 183 8.22 11.37 12.79
C GLY A 183 7.53 12.50 12.02
N ALA A 184 7.95 12.74 10.78
CA ALA A 184 7.33 13.73 9.90
C ALA A 184 5.86 13.40 9.58
N ALA A 185 5.55 12.13 9.32
CA ALA A 185 4.18 11.66 9.11
C ALA A 185 3.29 11.85 10.36
N GLY A 186 3.82 11.57 11.55
CA GLY A 186 3.13 11.83 12.82
C GLY A 186 2.86 13.32 13.06
N LYS A 187 3.84 14.19 12.79
CA LYS A 187 3.66 15.65 12.84
C LYS A 187 2.59 16.12 11.85
N TYR A 188 2.56 15.54 10.66
CA TYR A 188 1.53 15.85 9.66
C TYR A 188 0.12 15.44 10.12
N LEU A 189 -0.05 14.25 10.71
CA LEU A 189 -1.32 13.82 11.28
C LEU A 189 -1.80 14.75 12.41
N ALA A 190 -0.89 15.16 13.29
CA ALA A 190 -1.20 16.13 14.34
C ALA A 190 -1.64 17.49 13.78
N LEU A 191 -1.02 17.94 12.69
CA LEU A 191 -1.44 19.14 11.97
C LEU A 191 -2.85 18.98 11.38
N VAL A 192 -3.14 17.85 10.72
CA VAL A 192 -4.49 17.58 10.19
C VAL A 192 -5.51 17.60 11.32
N ALA A 193 -5.24 16.94 12.45
CA ALA A 193 -6.10 16.95 13.62
C ALA A 193 -6.35 18.38 14.15
N ALA A 194 -5.32 19.22 14.21
CA ALA A 194 -5.42 20.61 14.63
C ALA A 194 -6.26 21.47 13.66
N ILE A 195 -6.22 21.18 12.35
CA ILE A 195 -7.08 21.84 11.35
C ILE A 195 -8.53 21.36 11.49
N MET A 196 -8.75 20.07 11.75
CA MET A 196 -10.09 19.48 11.85
C MET A 196 -10.86 19.93 13.09
N LEU A 197 -10.18 20.09 14.23
CA LEU A 197 -10.79 20.44 15.51
C LEU A 197 -11.69 21.69 15.48
N PRO A 198 -11.24 22.88 15.01
CA PRO A 198 -12.09 24.07 14.93
C PRO A 198 -13.22 23.94 13.90
N LEU A 199 -13.15 22.95 13.00
CA LEU A 199 -14.19 22.64 12.01
C LEU A 199 -15.24 21.66 12.56
N GLY A 200 -15.16 21.28 13.84
CA GLY A 200 -16.09 20.36 14.48
C GLY A 200 -15.83 18.88 14.18
N ASN A 201 -14.70 18.56 13.56
CA ASN A 201 -14.27 17.18 13.30
C ASN A 201 -13.17 16.80 14.28
N SER A 202 -13.29 15.64 14.93
CA SER A 202 -12.28 15.11 15.85
C SER A 202 -11.44 14.05 15.15
N VAL A 203 -10.13 14.09 15.37
CA VAL A 203 -9.21 13.00 14.99
C VAL A 203 -8.66 12.37 16.27
N CYS A 204 -8.84 11.07 16.44
CA CYS A 204 -8.36 10.25 17.55
C CYS A 204 -6.86 9.93 17.36
N LEU A 205 -5.99 10.72 18.01
CA LEU A 205 -4.54 10.53 17.96
C LEU A 205 -4.02 9.40 18.89
N ASP A 206 -4.88 8.85 19.76
CA ASP A 206 -4.56 7.71 20.63
C ASP A 206 -5.67 6.65 20.55
N PRO A 207 -5.71 5.89 19.44
CA PRO A 207 -6.71 4.85 19.26
C PRO A 207 -6.49 3.71 20.26
N PRO A 208 -7.55 2.99 20.65
CA PRO A 208 -7.40 1.79 21.46
C PRO A 208 -6.51 0.77 20.74
N ALA A 209 -5.86 -0.10 21.51
CA ALA A 209 -5.11 -1.21 20.94
C ALA A 209 -6.01 -2.04 20.02
N LEU A 210 -5.45 -2.55 18.93
CA LEU A 210 -6.15 -3.53 18.10
C LEU A 210 -6.52 -4.73 18.98
N GLN A 211 -7.80 -5.11 18.98
CA GLN A 211 -8.30 -6.25 19.76
C GLN A 211 -7.90 -7.60 19.17
N THR A 212 -7.30 -7.61 17.97
CA THR A 212 -6.95 -8.82 17.22
C THR A 212 -5.45 -9.11 17.31
N ASP A 213 -5.09 -10.33 17.72
CA ASP A 213 -3.75 -10.88 17.55
C ASP A 213 -3.49 -11.17 16.06
N ILE A 214 -3.06 -10.14 15.32
CA ILE A 214 -2.58 -10.31 13.95
C ILE A 214 -1.22 -11.01 14.03
N LYS A 215 -1.23 -12.34 13.88
CA LYS A 215 -0.01 -13.13 13.88
C LYS A 215 0.67 -13.06 12.51
N VAL A 216 1.58 -12.10 12.36
CA VAL A 216 2.52 -12.09 11.24
C VAL A 216 3.61 -13.14 11.52
N THR A 217 3.90 -13.98 10.55
CA THR A 217 5.04 -14.90 10.62
C THR A 217 5.96 -14.67 9.44
N ASN A 218 7.22 -15.08 9.52
CA ASN A 218 8.16 -14.92 8.41
C ASN A 218 8.99 -16.17 8.14
N LEU A 219 9.45 -16.27 6.88
CA LEU A 219 10.42 -17.26 6.43
C LEU A 219 11.50 -16.58 5.60
N ASP A 220 12.75 -17.01 5.80
CA ASP A 220 13.91 -16.47 5.09
C ASP A 220 14.38 -17.41 3.98
N PHE A 221 14.57 -16.84 2.79
CA PHE A 221 14.93 -17.55 1.56
C PHE A 221 16.12 -16.91 0.84
N ILE A 222 16.75 -17.72 -0.02
CA ILE A 222 17.58 -17.21 -1.10
C ILE A 222 16.64 -16.77 -2.23
N GLY A 223 16.51 -15.47 -2.45
CA GLY A 223 15.55 -14.85 -3.35
C GLY A 223 15.63 -15.38 -4.78
N ASN A 224 16.82 -15.66 -5.30
CA ASN A 224 16.97 -16.29 -6.61
C ASN A 224 16.28 -17.66 -6.71
N ARG A 225 16.30 -18.47 -5.64
CA ARG A 225 15.62 -19.79 -5.63
C ARG A 225 14.11 -19.62 -5.58
N PHE A 226 13.64 -18.67 -4.75
CA PHE A 226 12.23 -18.32 -4.66
C PHE A 226 11.66 -17.87 -6.02
N TYR A 227 12.30 -16.91 -6.69
CA TYR A 227 11.79 -16.43 -7.98
C TYR A 227 11.86 -17.48 -9.08
N LYS A 228 12.92 -18.29 -9.15
CA LYS A 228 12.99 -19.43 -10.08
C LYS A 228 11.88 -20.46 -9.84
N HIS A 229 11.50 -20.68 -8.58
CA HIS A 229 10.38 -21.56 -8.27
C HIS A 229 9.07 -20.96 -8.80
N ARG A 230 8.86 -19.66 -8.60
CA ARG A 230 7.65 -18.96 -9.01
C ARG A 230 7.54 -18.75 -10.52
N GLU A 231 8.65 -18.56 -11.23
CA GLU A 231 8.72 -18.55 -12.71
C GLU A 231 8.16 -19.84 -13.35
N LYS A 232 8.21 -20.97 -12.63
CA LYS A 232 7.61 -22.24 -13.09
C LYS A 232 6.11 -22.34 -12.83
N ALA A 233 5.58 -21.58 -11.88
CA ALA A 233 4.18 -21.64 -11.45
C ALA A 233 3.30 -20.63 -12.18
N VAL A 234 3.85 -19.44 -12.46
CA VAL A 234 3.21 -18.41 -13.28
C VAL A 234 4.19 -18.11 -14.41
N VAL A 235 3.79 -18.35 -15.65
CA VAL A 235 4.58 -17.97 -16.84
C VAL A 235 4.22 -16.51 -17.15
N PRO A 236 5.01 -15.52 -16.70
CA PRO A 236 4.74 -14.14 -17.07
C PRO A 236 4.93 -13.96 -18.58
N SER A 237 4.32 -12.93 -19.15
CA SER A 237 4.76 -12.42 -20.45
C SER A 237 6.25 -12.03 -20.41
N GLU A 238 6.90 -11.97 -21.58
CA GLU A 238 8.31 -11.56 -21.69
C GLU A 238 8.58 -10.17 -21.06
N SER A 239 7.54 -9.35 -20.87
CA SER A 239 7.62 -7.99 -20.36
C SER A 239 7.45 -7.85 -18.83
N CYS A 240 7.14 -8.92 -18.08
CA CYS A 240 6.87 -8.84 -16.64
C CYS A 240 7.81 -9.69 -15.78
N SER A 241 8.39 -9.10 -14.73
CA SER A 241 9.19 -9.85 -13.76
C SER A 241 8.31 -10.51 -12.69
N VAL A 242 8.73 -11.68 -12.22
CA VAL A 242 8.03 -12.36 -11.12
C VAL A 242 8.05 -11.55 -9.81
N ALA A 243 9.04 -10.67 -9.63
CA ALA A 243 9.09 -9.73 -8.52
C ALA A 243 7.92 -8.73 -8.56
N ALA A 244 7.58 -8.24 -9.75
CA ALA A 244 6.41 -7.40 -9.99
C ALA A 244 5.09 -8.11 -9.64
N LEU A 245 4.93 -9.38 -10.04
CA LEU A 245 3.79 -10.22 -9.61
C LEU A 245 3.78 -10.49 -8.09
N THR A 246 4.94 -10.48 -7.45
CA THR A 246 5.06 -10.63 -5.99
C THR A 246 4.60 -9.37 -5.26
N LEU A 247 4.93 -8.18 -5.77
CA LEU A 247 4.39 -6.90 -5.29
C LEU A 247 2.87 -6.88 -5.38
N LEU A 248 2.34 -7.27 -6.54
CA LEU A 248 0.91 -7.35 -6.80
C LEU A 248 0.18 -8.28 -5.81
N LEU A 249 0.70 -9.49 -5.62
CA LEU A 249 0.17 -10.44 -4.64
C LEU A 249 0.21 -9.88 -3.22
N SER A 250 1.34 -9.29 -2.82
CA SER A 250 1.54 -8.72 -1.48
C SER A 250 0.52 -7.62 -1.18
N GLN A 251 0.31 -6.71 -2.13
CA GLN A 251 -0.67 -5.63 -1.97
C GLN A 251 -2.11 -6.15 -1.97
N THR A 252 -2.43 -7.10 -2.86
CA THR A 252 -3.75 -7.75 -2.91
C THR A 252 -4.06 -8.43 -1.58
N ASN A 253 -3.14 -9.27 -1.08
CA ASN A 253 -3.32 -9.98 0.17
C ASN A 253 -3.39 -9.03 1.37
N SER A 254 -2.61 -7.95 1.36
CA SER A 254 -2.69 -6.92 2.40
C SER A 254 -4.07 -6.26 2.41
N ALA A 255 -4.57 -5.84 1.26
CA ALA A 255 -5.89 -5.19 1.14
C ALA A 255 -7.06 -6.14 1.48
N CYS A 256 -6.92 -7.42 1.15
CA CYS A 256 -7.99 -8.41 1.31
C CYS A 256 -8.01 -9.06 2.71
N PHE A 257 -6.85 -9.35 3.30
CA PHE A 257 -6.76 -10.19 4.51
C PHE A 257 -6.11 -9.51 5.72
N LEU A 258 -5.32 -8.46 5.54
CA LEU A 258 -4.65 -7.76 6.65
C LEU A 258 -5.37 -6.47 7.05
N LEU A 259 -5.60 -5.55 6.11
CA LEU A 259 -6.20 -4.25 6.43
C LEU A 259 -7.59 -4.34 7.05
N PRO A 260 -8.49 -5.28 6.66
CA PRO A 260 -9.79 -5.41 7.30
C PRO A 260 -9.72 -5.71 8.80
N THR A 261 -8.68 -6.42 9.26
CA THR A 261 -8.50 -6.71 10.69
C THR A 261 -7.99 -5.50 11.47
N ILE A 262 -7.47 -4.48 10.79
CA ILE A 262 -6.92 -3.26 11.39
C ILE A 262 -7.95 -2.12 11.36
N LEU A 263 -8.48 -1.82 10.17
CA LEU A 263 -9.33 -0.65 9.94
C LEU A 263 -10.82 -0.93 10.20
N GLY A 264 -11.23 -2.20 10.15
CA GLY A 264 -12.63 -2.61 10.24
C GLY A 264 -13.39 -2.40 8.92
N THR A 265 -14.44 -3.19 8.71
CA THR A 265 -15.19 -3.26 7.43
C THR A 265 -15.97 -1.98 7.09
N GLY A 266 -16.26 -1.13 8.08
CA GLY A 266 -16.93 0.16 7.89
C GLY A 266 -16.01 1.31 7.42
N SER A 267 -14.69 1.11 7.40
CA SER A 267 -13.72 2.15 7.04
C SER A 267 -13.86 2.61 5.59
N ASN A 268 -13.93 3.94 5.37
CA ASN A 268 -13.91 4.54 4.04
C ASN A 268 -12.52 4.35 3.40
N LEU A 269 -11.45 4.57 4.16
CA LEU A 269 -10.08 4.34 3.71
C LEU A 269 -9.86 2.90 3.23
N LEU A 270 -10.34 1.91 3.99
CA LEU A 270 -10.24 0.50 3.61
C LEU A 270 -10.92 0.26 2.26
N MET A 271 -12.16 0.73 2.11
CA MET A 271 -12.92 0.57 0.87
C MET A 271 -12.18 1.19 -0.33
N ARG A 272 -11.61 2.39 -0.14
CA ARG A 272 -10.81 3.09 -1.16
C ARG A 272 -9.56 2.28 -1.54
N VAL A 273 -8.81 1.79 -0.56
CA VAL A 273 -7.58 1.01 -0.78
C VAL A 273 -7.90 -0.31 -1.47
N GLN A 274 -8.95 -1.01 -1.04
CA GLN A 274 -9.40 -2.26 -1.65
C GLN A 274 -9.84 -2.03 -3.10
N PHE A 275 -10.66 -1.00 -3.36
CA PHE A 275 -11.10 -0.66 -4.70
C PHE A 275 -9.92 -0.32 -5.61
N LEU A 276 -9.03 0.58 -5.17
CA LEU A 276 -7.86 0.99 -5.98
C LEU A 276 -6.93 -0.19 -6.24
N THR A 277 -6.72 -1.05 -5.25
CA THR A 277 -5.92 -2.27 -5.42
C THR A 277 -6.58 -3.20 -6.44
N ALA A 278 -7.88 -3.48 -6.33
CA ALA A 278 -8.61 -4.32 -7.29
C ALA A 278 -8.57 -3.74 -8.71
N TYR A 279 -8.79 -2.44 -8.86
CA TYR A 279 -8.73 -1.70 -10.13
C TYR A 279 -7.35 -1.85 -10.79
N HIS A 280 -6.29 -1.44 -10.08
CA HIS A 280 -4.94 -1.41 -10.65
C HIS A 280 -4.35 -2.80 -10.82
N ALA A 281 -4.69 -3.74 -9.93
CA ALA A 281 -4.27 -5.12 -10.04
C ALA A 281 -4.89 -5.81 -11.25
N SER A 282 -6.20 -5.62 -11.47
CA SER A 282 -6.89 -6.16 -12.64
C SER A 282 -6.29 -5.65 -13.94
N ARG A 283 -6.09 -4.33 -14.05
CA ARG A 283 -5.44 -3.72 -15.23
C ARG A 283 -4.03 -4.26 -15.43
N THR A 284 -3.24 -4.35 -14.37
CA THR A 284 -1.88 -4.91 -14.42
C THR A 284 -1.91 -6.34 -14.96
N LEU A 285 -2.77 -7.20 -14.42
CA LEU A 285 -2.86 -8.61 -14.84
C LEU A 285 -3.23 -8.77 -16.31
N ARG A 286 -4.13 -7.95 -16.84
CA ARG A 286 -4.47 -7.97 -18.28
C ARG A 286 -3.27 -7.69 -19.18
N HIS A 287 -2.29 -6.93 -18.69
CA HIS A 287 -1.09 -6.60 -19.46
C HIS A 287 0.04 -7.63 -19.33
N VAL A 288 0.06 -8.40 -18.23
CA VAL A 288 1.22 -9.27 -17.89
C VAL A 288 0.95 -10.77 -18.01
N LEU A 289 -0.32 -11.17 -18.09
CA LEU A 289 -0.70 -12.57 -18.28
C LEU A 289 -0.76 -12.90 -19.78
N CYS A 290 -0.15 -14.02 -20.17
CA CYS A 290 -0.29 -14.55 -21.53
C CYS A 290 -1.71 -15.01 -21.83
N GLU A 291 -2.37 -15.62 -20.84
CA GLU A 291 -3.77 -16.06 -20.91
C GLU A 291 -4.58 -15.31 -19.87
N ILE A 292 -5.51 -14.46 -20.32
CA ILE A 292 -6.36 -13.66 -19.45
C ILE A 292 -7.53 -14.54 -18.96
N PRO A 293 -7.67 -14.77 -17.64
CA PRO A 293 -8.80 -15.51 -17.08
C PRO A 293 -10.13 -14.88 -17.47
N SER A 294 -11.19 -15.69 -17.64
CA SER A 294 -12.52 -15.20 -18.05
C SER A 294 -13.08 -14.13 -17.11
N TRP A 295 -12.91 -14.30 -15.80
CA TRP A 295 -13.32 -13.33 -14.77
C TRP A 295 -12.58 -11.99 -14.87
N LEU A 296 -11.42 -11.96 -15.53
CA LEU A 296 -10.60 -10.76 -15.71
C LEU A 296 -10.95 -9.96 -16.97
N LYS A 297 -11.74 -10.51 -17.89
CA LYS A 297 -12.12 -9.82 -19.14
C LYS A 297 -13.02 -8.59 -18.86
N GLU A 298 -12.92 -7.58 -19.73
CA GLU A 298 -13.50 -6.22 -19.56
C GLU A 298 -15.01 -6.19 -19.29
N ASP A 299 -15.76 -7.21 -19.73
CA ASP A 299 -17.21 -7.23 -19.58
C ASP A 299 -17.72 -7.76 -18.23
N ALA A 300 -16.84 -8.25 -17.34
CA ALA A 300 -17.31 -8.95 -16.14
C ALA A 300 -17.88 -8.01 -15.08
N GLU A 301 -17.33 -6.80 -14.89
CA GLU A 301 -17.65 -5.94 -13.72
C GLU A 301 -17.51 -4.42 -14.02
N PRO A 302 -18.48 -3.79 -14.71
CA PRO A 302 -18.40 -2.40 -15.18
C PRO A 302 -18.07 -1.36 -14.10
N ALA A 303 -18.51 -1.59 -12.86
CA ALA A 303 -18.25 -0.68 -11.73
C ALA A 303 -16.75 -0.55 -11.43
N LEU A 304 -15.97 -1.64 -11.52
CA LEU A 304 -14.52 -1.59 -11.29
C LEU A 304 -13.77 -0.87 -12.41
N GLU A 305 -14.38 -0.60 -13.55
CA GLU A 305 -13.72 0.11 -14.65
C GLU A 305 -14.14 1.58 -14.73
N HIS A 306 -15.10 1.98 -13.89
CA HIS A 306 -15.71 3.31 -13.97
C HIS A 306 -14.73 4.39 -13.51
N ARG A 307 -14.27 5.23 -14.45
CA ARG A 307 -13.28 6.29 -14.20
C ARG A 307 -13.70 7.26 -13.09
N ALA A 308 -14.98 7.63 -13.03
CA ALA A 308 -15.45 8.54 -12.00
C ALA A 308 -15.41 7.88 -10.61
N LEU A 309 -15.72 6.58 -10.51
CA LEU A 309 -15.66 5.86 -9.22
C LEU A 309 -14.21 5.75 -8.76
N ARG A 310 -13.29 5.39 -9.66
CA ARG A 310 -11.85 5.41 -9.38
C ARG A 310 -11.37 6.77 -8.88
N ASN A 311 -11.83 7.87 -9.49
CA ASN A 311 -11.46 9.21 -9.04
C ASN A 311 -11.99 9.53 -7.65
N THR A 312 -13.24 9.16 -7.34
CA THR A 312 -13.80 9.27 -5.98
C THR A 312 -12.99 8.46 -4.97
N MET A 313 -12.56 7.25 -5.34
CA MET A 313 -11.77 6.40 -4.47
C MET A 313 -10.34 6.94 -4.29
N ALA A 314 -9.81 7.66 -5.27
CA ALA A 314 -8.46 8.23 -5.22
C ALA A 314 -8.40 9.61 -4.55
N HIS A 315 -9.45 10.43 -4.61
CA HIS A 315 -9.39 11.85 -4.26
C HIS A 315 -10.55 12.26 -3.35
N TYR A 316 -10.30 13.16 -2.39
CA TYR A 316 -11.36 13.70 -1.53
C TYR A 316 -12.33 14.63 -2.26
N GLY A 317 -11.94 15.24 -3.38
CA GLY A 317 -12.80 16.16 -4.12
C GLY A 317 -13.96 15.45 -4.82
N LEU A 318 -15.19 15.62 -4.35
CA LEU A 318 -16.45 15.04 -4.85
C LEU A 318 -16.97 15.75 -6.12
N ARG A 319 -16.06 16.20 -6.99
CA ARG A 319 -16.36 17.01 -8.17
C ARG A 319 -17.30 16.26 -9.13
N GLY A 320 -18.47 16.83 -9.39
CA GLY A 320 -19.46 16.28 -10.34
C GLY A 320 -20.45 15.27 -9.76
N VAL A 321 -20.29 14.88 -8.50
CA VAL A 321 -21.21 13.99 -7.77
C VAL A 321 -21.81 14.67 -6.54
N ALA A 322 -21.46 15.93 -6.35
CA ALA A 322 -21.68 16.71 -5.15
C ALA A 322 -23.18 16.92 -4.83
N GLU A 323 -24.03 16.96 -5.86
CA GLU A 323 -25.49 17.09 -5.73
C GLU A 323 -26.16 15.89 -5.04
N TYR A 324 -25.52 14.72 -5.06
CA TYR A 324 -26.07 13.48 -4.47
C TYR A 324 -25.71 13.30 -2.99
N VAL A 325 -24.88 14.19 -2.44
CA VAL A 325 -24.23 14.00 -1.14
C VAL A 325 -24.92 14.79 -0.03
N VAL A 326 -25.60 15.87 -0.41
CA VAL A 326 -26.28 16.79 0.50
C VAL A 326 -27.43 16.08 1.21
N ASP A 327 -27.51 16.26 2.54
CA ASP A 327 -28.57 15.73 3.43
C ASP A 327 -28.67 14.20 3.55
N THR A 328 -27.62 13.46 3.20
CA THR A 328 -27.55 12.00 3.39
C THR A 328 -26.82 11.64 4.69
N GLY A 329 -27.33 10.68 5.44
CA GLY A 329 -26.65 10.14 6.63
C GLY A 329 -25.38 9.34 6.30
N THR A 330 -25.27 8.86 5.05
CA THR A 330 -24.15 8.07 4.52
C THR A 330 -23.61 8.67 3.21
N PRO A 331 -22.90 9.82 3.27
CA PRO A 331 -22.42 10.53 2.08
C PRO A 331 -21.59 9.71 1.10
N PHE A 332 -20.72 8.83 1.61
CA PHE A 332 -19.84 8.00 0.76
C PHE A 332 -20.65 6.98 -0.06
N ASP A 333 -21.67 6.39 0.54
CA ASP A 333 -22.55 5.40 -0.08
C ASP A 333 -23.39 6.05 -1.20
N ALA A 334 -23.88 7.26 -0.97
CA ALA A 334 -24.61 8.03 -1.97
C ALA A 334 -23.72 8.38 -3.18
N VAL A 335 -22.44 8.70 -2.95
CA VAL A 335 -21.49 8.91 -4.05
C VAL A 335 -21.24 7.61 -4.82
N ILE A 336 -21.06 6.47 -4.15
CA ILE A 336 -20.88 5.18 -4.83
C ILE A 336 -22.10 4.87 -5.70
N HIS A 337 -23.31 4.99 -5.15
CA HIS A 337 -24.55 4.71 -5.85
C HIS A 337 -24.76 5.62 -7.06
N SER A 338 -24.57 6.93 -6.90
CA SER A 338 -24.74 7.88 -8.01
C SER A 338 -23.77 7.66 -9.17
N VAL A 339 -22.54 7.21 -8.88
CA VAL A 339 -21.50 7.03 -9.88
C VAL A 339 -21.56 5.67 -10.57
N SER A 340 -21.96 4.63 -9.84
CA SER A 340 -21.82 3.25 -10.31
C SER A 340 -23.14 2.49 -10.46
N GLY A 341 -24.25 3.04 -9.95
CA GLY A 341 -25.56 2.38 -9.95
C GLY A 341 -25.67 1.21 -8.97
N ILE A 342 -24.64 0.93 -8.16
CA ILE A 342 -24.65 -0.09 -7.11
C ILE A 342 -24.39 0.54 -5.75
N ASN A 343 -24.88 -0.08 -4.68
CA ASN A 343 -24.63 0.41 -3.32
C ASN A 343 -23.23 0.02 -2.81
N ARG A 344 -22.86 0.53 -1.63
CA ARG A 344 -21.54 0.27 -1.03
C ARG A 344 -21.29 -1.21 -0.75
N GLU A 345 -22.28 -1.93 -0.24
CA GLU A 345 -22.17 -3.37 0.09
C GLU A 345 -21.91 -4.20 -1.17
N GLN A 346 -22.69 -3.96 -2.23
CA GLN A 346 -22.48 -4.58 -3.54
C GLN A 346 -21.09 -4.28 -4.12
N LEU A 347 -20.62 -3.03 -3.99
CA LEU A 347 -19.27 -2.68 -4.44
C LEU A 347 -18.20 -3.36 -3.57
N ALA A 348 -18.40 -3.46 -2.26
CA ALA A 348 -17.48 -4.14 -1.34
C ALA A 348 -17.38 -5.64 -1.68
N ASP A 349 -18.50 -6.30 -1.93
CA ASP A 349 -18.54 -7.72 -2.35
C ASP A 349 -17.82 -7.94 -3.68
N LEU A 350 -18.08 -7.06 -4.66
CA LEU A 350 -17.43 -7.07 -5.98
C LEU A 350 -15.90 -6.94 -5.85
N VAL A 351 -15.46 -5.93 -5.09
CA VAL A 351 -14.05 -5.65 -4.84
C VAL A 351 -13.40 -6.81 -4.08
N PHE A 352 -14.05 -7.33 -3.05
CA PHE A 352 -13.53 -8.45 -2.26
C PHE A 352 -13.35 -9.70 -3.12
N LYS A 353 -14.40 -10.11 -3.85
CA LYS A 353 -14.36 -11.25 -4.76
C LYS A 353 -13.27 -11.08 -5.82
N ARG A 354 -13.09 -9.86 -6.34
CA ARG A 354 -12.01 -9.55 -7.28
C ARG A 354 -10.63 -9.75 -6.66
N LEU A 355 -10.39 -9.21 -5.47
CA LEU A 355 -9.12 -9.37 -4.76
C LEU A 355 -8.85 -10.84 -4.42
N GLU A 356 -9.87 -11.60 -4.03
CA GLU A 356 -9.77 -13.03 -3.77
C GLU A 356 -9.36 -13.81 -5.02
N CYS A 357 -10.02 -13.59 -6.16
CA CYS A 357 -9.64 -14.22 -7.43
C CYS A 357 -8.20 -13.88 -7.84
N ILE A 358 -7.76 -12.63 -7.62
CA ILE A 358 -6.38 -12.21 -7.89
C ILE A 358 -5.39 -12.90 -6.95
N SER A 359 -5.73 -13.00 -5.67
CA SER A 359 -4.94 -13.73 -4.67
C SER A 359 -4.79 -15.18 -5.09
N GLU A 360 -5.89 -15.87 -5.35
CA GLU A 360 -5.92 -17.29 -5.76
C GLU A 360 -5.18 -17.56 -7.07
N LEU A 361 -5.21 -16.63 -8.02
CA LEU A 361 -4.44 -16.74 -9.26
C LEU A 361 -2.93 -16.69 -9.00
N LEU A 362 -2.48 -15.82 -8.08
CA LEU A 362 -1.06 -15.49 -7.89
C LEU A 362 -0.39 -16.27 -6.74
N GLN A 363 -1.18 -16.85 -5.84
CA GLN A 363 -0.75 -17.57 -4.64
C GLN A 363 -0.29 -19.04 -4.82
N PRO A 364 -0.64 -19.82 -5.86
CA PRO A 364 -0.34 -21.25 -5.91
C PRO A 364 1.16 -21.55 -5.71
N GLY A 365 1.47 -22.47 -4.79
CA GLY A 365 2.85 -22.85 -4.46
C GLY A 365 3.59 -21.88 -3.52
N LEU A 366 2.93 -20.81 -3.07
CA LEU A 366 3.51 -19.73 -2.26
C LEU A 366 2.92 -19.64 -0.85
N SER A 367 2.13 -20.62 -0.43
CA SER A 367 1.71 -20.73 0.96
C SER A 367 2.93 -20.95 1.86
N LYS A 368 2.88 -20.48 3.11
CA LYS A 368 3.95 -20.74 4.09
C LYS A 368 4.14 -22.25 4.26
N THR A 369 3.04 -22.99 4.37
CA THR A 369 3.04 -24.46 4.48
C THR A 369 3.77 -25.12 3.30
N GLU A 370 3.57 -24.62 2.08
CA GLU A 370 4.23 -25.16 0.87
C GLU A 370 5.69 -24.72 0.72
N LEU A 371 6.03 -23.53 1.21
CA LEU A 371 7.37 -22.95 1.08
C LEU A 371 8.34 -23.44 2.18
N TYR A 372 7.85 -23.69 3.40
CA TYR A 372 8.64 -24.15 4.53
C TYR A 372 9.55 -25.37 4.21
N PRO A 373 9.03 -26.49 3.65
CA PRO A 373 9.86 -27.66 3.33
C PRO A 373 10.83 -27.43 2.16
N LYS A 374 10.67 -26.34 1.38
CA LYS A 374 11.50 -26.04 0.19
C LYS A 374 12.79 -25.27 0.51
N GLY A 375 13.18 -25.22 1.78
CA GLY A 375 14.47 -24.68 2.20
C GLY A 375 14.41 -23.29 2.81
N ALA A 376 13.47 -23.07 3.73
CA ALA A 376 13.61 -21.99 4.71
C ALA A 376 14.90 -22.25 5.52
N PHE A 377 15.85 -21.32 5.48
CA PHE A 377 17.19 -21.53 6.06
C PHE A 377 17.23 -21.30 7.57
N LEU A 378 16.24 -20.60 8.11
CA LEU A 378 16.06 -20.32 9.54
C LEU A 378 14.57 -20.50 9.83
N GLY A 379 14.27 -21.10 11.00
CA GLY A 379 12.99 -21.70 11.35
C GLY A 379 11.80 -20.74 11.39
N ASP A 380 10.66 -21.27 11.82
CA ASP A 380 9.45 -20.49 11.97
C ASP A 380 9.67 -19.38 13.02
N HIS A 381 9.76 -18.14 12.56
CA HIS A 381 9.90 -16.97 13.43
C HIS A 381 8.50 -16.34 13.55
N THR A 382 7.97 -16.38 14.77
CA THR A 382 6.68 -15.78 15.15
C THR A 382 6.88 -14.46 15.85
#